data_AF-A0A3D2KA80-F1
#
_entry.id   AF-A0A3D2KA80-F1
#
_cell.length_a   1.000
_cell.length_b   1.000
_cell.length_c   1.000
_cell.angle_alpha   90.00
_cell.angle_beta   90.00
_cell.angle_gamma   90.00
#
_symmetry.space_group_name_H-M   'P 1'
#
loop_
_entity.id
_entity.type
_entity.pdbx_description
1 polymer ?
#
loop_
_entity_poly.entity_id
_entity_poly.type
_entity_poly.pdbx_seq_one_letter_code
_entity_poly.pdbx_strand_id
1 'polypeptide(L)' 'MTFYNSELYYAMQHLTEEQRLAIVLHYMEGYSVMEITRITKVSLGTVKSRLARGRNKLKEILKEVEYDYVG' A
#
# COMPACT_ATOMS: atom_id res chain seq x y z
N MET A 1 -13.87 19.48 5.27
CA MET A 1 -13.42 18.43 6.19
C MET A 1 -13.42 17.13 5.41
N THR A 2 -12.33 16.83 4.71
CA THR A 2 -12.24 15.69 3.79
C THR A 2 -12.17 14.40 4.61
N PHE A 3 -13.21 13.57 4.50
CA PHE A 3 -13.24 12.21 5.04
C PHE A 3 -12.15 11.39 4.32
N TYR A 4 -10.93 11.37 4.85
CA TYR A 4 -9.99 10.30 4.54
C TYR A 4 -10.69 9.00 4.91
N ASN A 5 -10.78 8.05 3.98
CA ASN A 5 -11.25 6.69 4.24
C ASN A 5 -10.51 6.13 5.46
N SER A 6 -11.14 6.17 6.64
CA SER A 6 -10.55 5.80 7.93
C SER A 6 -9.99 4.39 7.90
N GLU A 7 -10.66 3.51 7.16
CA GLU A 7 -10.32 2.11 6.93
C GLU A 7 -9.06 1.96 6.08
N LEU A 8 -8.92 2.74 5.02
CA LEU A 8 -7.71 2.75 4.20
C LEU A 8 -6.54 3.30 5.00
N TYR A 9 -6.75 4.36 5.77
CA TYR A 9 -5.73 4.92 6.65
C TYR A 9 -5.28 3.89 7.69
N TYR A 10 -6.23 3.21 8.34
CA TYR A 10 -5.97 2.11 9.26
C TYR A 10 -5.19 0.97 8.58
N ALA A 11 -5.63 0.49 7.41
CA ALA A 11 -4.96 -0.58 6.69
C ALA A 11 -3.53 -0.19 6.28
N MET A 12 -3.33 1.06 5.85
CA MET A 12 -2.00 1.59 5.49
C MET A 12 -1.04 1.62 6.70
N GLN A 13 -1.54 1.85 7.92
CA GLN A 13 -0.72 1.81 9.14
C GLN A 13 -0.17 0.40 9.45
N HIS A 14 -0.82 -0.66 8.97
CA HIS A 14 -0.39 -2.05 9.19
C HIS A 14 0.63 -2.56 8.16
N LEU A 15 0.94 -1.76 7.13
CA LEU A 15 2.03 -2.03 6.21
C LEU A 15 3.37 -1.69 6.86
N THR A 16 4.41 -2.46 6.52
CA THR A 16 5.79 -2.03 6.84
C THR A 16 6.09 -0.71 6.13
N GLU A 17 7.04 0.06 6.64
CA GLU A 17 7.39 1.36 6.06
C GLU A 17 7.73 1.24 4.57
N GLU A 18 8.44 0.18 4.19
CA GLU A 18 8.86 0.00 2.80
C GLU A 18 7.73 -0.48 1.89
N GLN A 19 6.77 -1.24 2.42
CA GLN A 19 5.56 -1.59 1.67
C GLN A 19 4.70 -0.33 1.47
N ARG A 20 4.49 0.44 2.53
CA ARG A 20 3.73 1.69 2.49
C ARG A 20 4.33 2.69 1.51
N LEU A 21 5.65 2.90 1.59
CA LEU A 21 6.37 3.78 0.67
C LEU A 21 6.18 3.35 -0.79
N ALA A 22 6.30 2.05 -1.08
CA ALA A 22 6.10 1.54 -2.44
C ALA A 22 4.65 1.77 -2.93
N ILE A 23 3.66 1.54 -2.07
CA ILE A 23 2.24 1.78 -2.38
C ILE A 23 1.97 3.25 -2.66
N VAL A 24 2.45 4.15 -1.79
CA VAL A 24 2.29 5.61 -1.96
C VAL A 24 2.92 6.08 -3.26
N LEU A 25 4.20 5.75 -3.48
CA LEU A 25 4.90 6.18 -4.69
C LEU A 25 4.23 5.66 -5.97
N HIS A 26 3.67 4.45 -5.96
CA HIS A 26 3.06 3.89 -7.16
C HIS A 26 1.63 4.38 -7.41
N TYR A 27 0.77 4.32 -6.39
CA TYR A 27 -0.67 4.55 -6.55
C TYR A 27 -1.11 5.98 -6.26
N MET A 28 -0.37 6.71 -5.40
CA MET A 28 -0.72 8.09 -5.02
C MET A 28 0.10 9.08 -5.82
N GLU A 29 1.40 8.84 -5.98
CA GLU A 29 2.31 9.72 -6.73
C GLU A 29 2.41 9.34 -8.23
N GLY A 30 1.93 8.16 -8.63
CA GLY A 30 1.88 7.73 -10.03
C GLY A 30 3.22 7.28 -10.63
N TYR A 31 4.26 7.07 -9.83
CA TYR A 31 5.54 6.60 -10.34
C TYR A 31 5.47 5.17 -10.87
N SER A 32 6.15 4.93 -11.98
CA SER A 32 6.38 3.58 -12.50
C SER A 32 7.29 2.78 -11.57
N VAL A 33 7.20 1.44 -11.65
CA VAL A 33 8.08 0.55 -10.87
C VAL A 33 9.57 0.85 -11.10
N MET A 34 9.94 1.24 -12.32
CA MET A 34 11.32 1.61 -12.69
C MET A 34 11.74 2.97 -12.13
N GLU A 35 10.83 3.91 -11.92
CA GLU A 35 11.14 5.17 -11.22
C GLU A 35 11.33 4.92 -9.73
N ILE A 36 10.51 4.06 -9.15
CA ILE A 36 10.60 3.70 -7.73
C ILE A 36 11.93 3.02 -7.42
N THR A 37 12.48 2.17 -8.30
CA THR A 37 13.82 1.59 -8.08
C THR A 37 14.89 2.68 -8.04
N ARG A 38 14.80 3.71 -8.88
CA ARG A 38 15.73 4.86 -8.89
C ARG A 38 15.59 5.71 -7.63
N ILE A 39 14.36 6.00 -7.20
CA ILE A 39 14.06 6.81 -6.01
C ILE A 39 14.55 6.10 -4.74
N THR A 40 14.22 4.81 -4.60
CA THR A 40 14.46 4.05 -3.36
C THR A 40 15.79 3.30 -3.34
N LYS A 41 16.51 3.27 -4.46
CA LYS A 41 17.80 2.59 -4.64
C LYS A 41 17.78 1.09 -4.31
N VAL A 42 16.64 0.43 -4.51
CA VAL A 42 16.50 -1.04 -4.35
C VAL A 42 16.23 -1.73 -5.68
N SER A 43 16.40 -3.05 -5.72
CA SER A 43 16.19 -3.84 -6.93
C SER A 43 14.73 -3.81 -7.43
N LEU A 44 14.54 -4.06 -8.73
CA LEU A 44 13.21 -4.21 -9.34
C LEU A 44 12.38 -5.30 -8.66
N GLY A 45 13.00 -6.44 -8.31
CA GLY A 45 12.34 -7.53 -7.59
C GLY A 45 11.91 -7.11 -6.19
N THR A 46 12.72 -6.30 -5.51
CA THR A 46 12.39 -5.73 -4.19
C THR A 46 11.16 -4.82 -4.30
N VAL A 47 11.12 -3.89 -5.26
CA VAL A 47 9.95 -3.00 -5.46
C VAL A 47 8.69 -3.82 -5.76
N LYS A 48 8.77 -4.76 -6.71
CA LYS A 48 7.64 -5.63 -7.07
C LYS A 48 7.12 -6.42 -5.87
N SER A 49 8.02 -6.99 -5.06
CA SER A 49 7.64 -7.79 -3.89
C SER A 49 7.04 -6.93 -2.76
N ARG A 50 7.53 -5.70 -2.54
CA ARG A 50 6.95 -4.72 -1.62
C ARG A 50 5.53 -4.33 -2.05
N LEU A 51 5.33 -4.03 -3.33
CA LEU A 51 4.02 -3.74 -3.90
C LEU A 51 3.06 -4.92 -3.77
N ALA A 52 3.51 -6.13 -4.12
CA ALA A 52 2.67 -7.33 -4.04
C ALA A 52 2.23 -7.64 -2.61
N ARG A 53 3.18 -7.67 -1.66
CA ARG A 53 2.88 -7.92 -0.24
C ARG A 53 2.01 -6.81 0.36
N GLY A 54 2.30 -5.54 0.04
CA GLY A 54 1.50 -4.41 0.49
C GLY A 54 0.04 -4.52 0.04
N ARG A 55 -0.20 -4.80 -1.25
CA ARG A 55 -1.56 -5.01 -1.78
C ARG A 55 -2.30 -6.16 -1.13
N ASN A 56 -1.63 -7.30 -0.95
CA ASN A 56 -2.25 -8.47 -0.32
C ASN A 56 -2.70 -8.14 1.10
N LYS A 57 -1.83 -7.48 1.88
CA LYS A 57 -2.16 -7.10 3.26
C LYS A 57 -3.27 -6.05 3.34
N LEU A 58 -3.28 -5.06 2.44
CA LEU A 58 -4.40 -4.11 2.34
C LEU A 58 -5.71 -4.82 2.01
N LYS A 59 -5.69 -5.77 1.07
CA LYS A 59 -6.87 -6.54 0.68
C LYS A 59 -7.41 -7.39 1.83
N GLU A 60 -6.55 -8.01 2.63
CA GLU A 60 -6.93 -8.79 3.81
C GLU A 60 -7.63 -7.90 4.84
N ILE A 61 -6.98 -6.81 5.24
CA ILE A 61 -7.52 -5.91 6.28
C ILE A 61 -8.84 -5.27 5.83
N LEU A 62 -8.91 -4.76 4.60
CA LEU A 62 -10.12 -4.09 4.11
C LEU A 62 -11.30 -5.05 3.96
N LYS A 63 -11.04 -6.33 3.68
CA LYS A 63 -12.09 -7.36 3.66
C LYS A 63 -12.63 -7.67 5.05
N GLU A 64 -11.78 -7.72 6.06
CA GLU A 64 -12.20 -7.90 7.46
C GLU A 64 -13.07 -6.73 7.91
N VAL A 65 -12.62 -5.51 7.61
CA VAL A 65 -13.39 -4.29 7.91
C VAL A 65 -14.73 -4.29 7.18
N GLU A 66 -14.77 -4.60 5.89
CA GLU A 66 -16.02 -4.69 5.12
C GLU A 66 -17.00 -5.69 5.76
N TYR A 67 -16.51 -6.85 6.22
CA TYR A 67 -17.33 -7.88 6.88
C TYR A 67 -17.92 -7.40 8.22
N ASP A 68 -17.19 -6.60 9.00
CA ASP A 68 -17.67 -6.02 10.27
C ASP A 68 -18.82 -5.02 10.09
N TYR A 69 -18.98 -4.41 8.90
CA TYR A 69 -20.10 -3.49 8.61
C TYR A 69 -21.35 -4.17 8.06
N VAL A 70 -21.24 -5.40 7.55
CA VAL A 70 -22.38 -6.17 7.00
C VAL A 70 -22.82 -7.33 7.92
N GLY A 71 -22.14 -7.50 9.06
CA GLY A 71 -22.45 -8.48 10.11
C GLY A 71 -23.44 -8.00 11.16
#